data_AF-A0A426TQ72-F1
#
_entry.id   AF-A0A426TQ72-F1
#
_cell.length_a   1.000
_cell.length_b   1.000
_cell.length_c   1.000
_cell.angle_alpha   90.00
_cell.angle_beta   90.00
_cell.angle_gamma   90.00
#
_symmetry.space_group_name_H-M   'P 1'
#
loop_
_entity.id
_entity.type
_entity.pdbx_description
1 polymer ?
#
loop_
_entity_poly.entity_id
_entity_poly.type
_entity_poly.pdbx_seq_one_letter_code
_entity_poly.pdbx_strand_id
1 'polypeptide(L)'
;MRSGSKSSAATKPAAGADAAQETAPPVLRRGSEGPEVVELELRLTQVGLYGRKPSGHYNEGVEDAVATYQWQRGLQGSERGVYDLPTRERLESETSEP
;
A
#
# COMPACT_ATOMS: atom_id res chain seq x y z
N MET A 1 9.98 47.69 -14.41
CA MET A 1 9.69 46.25 -14.44
C MET A 1 10.97 45.52 -14.05
N ARG A 2 11.05 44.94 -12.84
CA ARG A 2 12.21 44.17 -12.37
C ARG A 2 11.72 42.94 -11.59
N SER A 3 12.01 41.79 -12.20
CA SER A 3 12.18 40.42 -11.70
C SER A 3 11.63 40.03 -10.32
N GLY A 4 10.82 38.97 -10.32
CA GLY A 4 10.47 38.19 -9.12
C GLY A 4 10.51 36.69 -9.43
N SER A 5 11.70 36.09 -9.33
CA SER A 5 11.84 34.64 -9.13
C SER A 5 12.17 34.41 -7.67
N LYS A 6 11.30 33.68 -6.96
CA LYS A 6 11.70 32.95 -5.75
C LYS A 6 11.13 31.54 -5.82
N SER A 7 12.06 30.61 -6.05
CA SER A 7 11.91 29.18 -5.83
C SER A 7 11.67 28.95 -4.34
N SER A 8 10.61 28.23 -3.99
CA SER A 8 10.32 27.86 -2.58
C SER A 8 10.67 26.41 -2.36
N ALA A 9 11.45 26.21 -1.30
CA ALA A 9 12.08 24.96 -0.90
C ALA A 9 11.10 23.92 -0.32
N ALA A 10 11.60 22.69 -0.35
CA ALA A 10 11.16 21.46 0.30
C ALA A 10 10.29 21.58 1.56
N THR A 11 9.29 20.70 1.64
CA THR A 11 8.77 20.15 2.90
C THR A 11 8.54 18.65 2.73
N LYS A 12 9.44 17.84 3.32
CA LYS A 12 9.10 16.49 3.78
C LYS A 12 8.09 16.66 4.93
N PRO A 13 6.92 16.01 4.91
CA PRO A 13 6.20 15.78 6.14
C PRO A 13 6.82 14.54 6.82
N ALA A 14 7.57 14.77 7.89
CA ALA A 14 7.80 13.77 8.92
C ALA A 14 6.85 14.09 10.08
N ALA A 15 6.23 13.03 10.61
CA ALA A 15 5.43 12.98 11.83
C ALA A 15 4.05 13.66 11.78
N GLY A 16 3.06 12.88 11.36
CA GLY A 16 1.74 12.91 11.97
C GLY A 16 1.47 11.55 12.61
N ALA A 17 2.01 11.33 13.81
CA ALA A 17 1.48 10.32 14.71
C ALA A 17 0.14 10.88 15.22
N ASP A 18 -0.90 10.75 14.39
CA ASP A 18 -2.26 11.01 14.79
C ASP A 18 -2.77 9.74 15.48
N ALA A 19 -3.46 9.96 16.59
CA ALA A 19 -3.96 8.91 17.46
C ALA A 19 -4.73 7.87 16.65
N ALA A 20 -4.44 6.59 16.93
CA ALA A 20 -5.23 5.46 16.51
C ALA A 20 -6.67 5.61 17.01
N GLN A 21 -7.49 6.37 16.29
CA GLN A 21 -8.89 6.08 16.19
C GLN A 21 -8.96 4.75 15.46
N GLU A 22 -9.63 3.76 16.05
CA GLU A 22 -10.02 2.49 15.43
C GLU A 22 -10.97 2.78 14.25
N THR A 23 -10.44 3.44 13.23
CA THR A 23 -11.02 3.56 11.92
C THR A 23 -10.58 2.32 11.17
N ALA A 24 -11.53 1.70 10.46
CA ALA A 24 -11.22 0.54 9.64
C ALA A 24 -10.00 0.87 8.75
N PRO A 25 -9.04 -0.06 8.63
CA PRO A 25 -7.81 0.24 7.92
C PRO A 25 -8.11 0.62 6.47
N PRO A 26 -7.31 1.53 5.87
CA PRO A 26 -7.61 2.08 4.57
C PRO A 26 -7.58 1.01 3.47
N VAL A 27 -8.46 1.16 2.48
CA VAL A 27 -8.43 0.38 1.25
C VAL A 27 -7.32 0.90 0.35
N LEU A 28 -6.35 0.05 0.01
CA LEU A 28 -5.22 0.43 -0.85
C LEU A 28 -5.49 -0.01 -2.29
N ARG A 29 -5.14 0.85 -3.25
CA ARG A 29 -5.31 0.62 -4.70
C ARG A 29 -4.21 1.33 -5.48
N ARG A 30 -4.14 1.15 -6.79
CA ARG A 30 -3.19 1.85 -7.65
C ARG A 30 -3.17 3.36 -7.36
N GLY A 31 -1.98 3.90 -7.09
CA GLY A 31 -1.77 5.31 -6.71
C GLY A 31 -1.84 5.58 -5.20
N SER A 32 -2.21 4.61 -4.36
CA SER A 32 -2.00 4.69 -2.91
C SER A 32 -0.50 4.74 -2.60
N GLU A 33 -0.13 5.50 -1.57
CA GLU A 33 1.25 5.63 -1.13
C GLU A 33 1.32 5.67 0.40
N GLY A 34 2.42 5.19 0.98
CA GLY A 34 2.66 5.29 2.42
C GLY A 34 3.12 4.00 3.09
N PRO A 35 3.25 4.00 4.43
CA PRO A 35 3.73 2.86 5.19
C PRO A 35 2.83 1.62 5.06
N GLU A 36 1.52 1.79 4.89
CA GLU A 36 0.59 0.68 4.71
C GLU A 36 0.83 -0.05 3.37
N VAL A 37 1.33 0.67 2.35
CA VAL A 37 1.74 0.05 1.08
C VAL A 37 3.05 -0.71 1.25
N VAL A 38 3.99 -0.18 2.03
CA VAL A 38 5.25 -0.90 2.35
C VAL A 38 4.95 -2.21 3.05
N GLU A 39 4.05 -2.18 4.04
CA GLU A 39 3.62 -3.38 4.75
C GLU A 39 2.99 -4.41 3.79
N LEU A 40 2.09 -3.96 2.92
CA LEU A 40 1.50 -4.80 1.88
C LEU A 40 2.57 -5.44 0.98
N GLU A 41 3.52 -4.66 0.46
CA GLU A 41 4.61 -5.16 -0.39
C GLU A 41 5.46 -6.21 0.34
N LEU A 42 5.74 -6.00 1.64
CA LEU A 42 6.48 -6.95 2.48
C LEU A 42 5.69 -8.25 2.70
N ARG A 43 4.39 -8.17 3.00
CA ARG A 43 3.53 -9.37 3.14
C ARG A 43 3.38 -10.12 1.83
N LEU A 44 3.21 -9.44 0.71
CA LEU A 44 3.21 -10.06 -0.63
C LEU A 44 4.53 -10.76 -0.94
N THR A 45 5.65 -10.25 -0.42
CA THR A 45 6.96 -10.91 -0.53
C THR A 45 6.98 -12.21 0.28
N GLN A 46 6.43 -12.23 1.49
CA GLN A 46 6.36 -13.44 2.33
C GLN A 46 5.57 -14.58 1.66
N VAL A 47 4.49 -14.26 0.92
CA VAL A 47 3.72 -15.26 0.14
C VAL A 47 4.27 -15.50 -1.27
N GLY A 48 5.43 -14.92 -1.60
CA GLY A 48 6.14 -15.15 -2.87
C GLY A 48 5.53 -14.46 -4.10
N LEU A 49 4.69 -13.45 -3.91
CA LEU A 49 3.98 -12.75 -4.99
C LEU A 49 4.55 -11.37 -5.31
N TYR A 50 5.50 -10.87 -4.52
CA TYR A 50 6.23 -9.64 -4.81
C TYR A 50 7.73 -9.84 -4.60
N GLY A 51 8.53 -9.58 -5.63
CA GLY A 51 9.98 -9.81 -5.63
C GLY A 51 10.83 -8.55 -5.67
N ARG A 52 10.21 -7.36 -5.59
CA ARG A 52 10.90 -6.07 -5.69
C ARG A 52 11.12 -5.47 -4.30
N LYS A 53 12.06 -4.53 -4.22
CA LYS A 53 12.27 -3.72 -3.01
C LYS A 53 10.96 -2.96 -2.69
N PRO A 54 10.44 -3.04 -1.46
CA PRO A 54 9.31 -2.21 -1.05
C PRO A 54 9.63 -0.75 -1.25
N SER A 55 8.70 -0.05 -1.89
CA SER A 55 8.81 1.35 -2.27
C SER A 55 7.79 2.23 -1.56
N GLY A 56 6.71 1.63 -1.04
CA GLY A 56 5.58 2.36 -0.48
C GLY A 56 4.69 3.00 -1.54
N HIS A 57 4.84 2.62 -2.82
CA HIS A 57 4.01 3.10 -3.92
C HIS A 57 3.21 1.94 -4.52
N TYR A 58 1.89 2.05 -4.48
CA TYR A 58 0.99 1.04 -5.03
C TYR A 58 0.94 1.21 -6.54
N ASN A 59 1.93 0.63 -7.22
CA ASN A 59 2.05 0.64 -8.67
C ASN A 59 1.38 -0.60 -9.29
N GLU A 60 1.47 -0.71 -10.62
CA GLU A 60 0.95 -1.87 -11.39
C GLU A 60 1.48 -3.21 -10.87
N GLY A 61 2.75 -3.30 -10.48
CA GLY A 61 3.33 -4.55 -9.97
C GLY A 61 2.75 -4.96 -8.61
N VAL A 62 2.36 -3.99 -7.78
CA VAL A 62 1.67 -4.28 -6.50
C VAL A 62 0.22 -4.70 -6.78
N GLU A 63 -0.46 -4.01 -7.70
CA GLU A 63 -1.81 -4.34 -8.17
C GLU A 63 -1.89 -5.77 -8.73
N ASP A 64 -0.96 -6.15 -9.61
CA ASP A 64 -0.87 -7.48 -10.19
C ASP A 64 -0.61 -8.55 -9.13
N ALA A 65 0.25 -8.26 -8.14
CA ALA A 65 0.54 -9.16 -7.04
C ALA A 65 -0.70 -9.40 -6.16
N VAL A 66 -1.46 -8.34 -5.85
CA VAL A 66 -2.72 -8.45 -5.10
C VAL A 66 -3.79 -9.19 -5.91
N ALA A 67 -3.95 -8.88 -7.19
CA ALA A 67 -4.89 -9.58 -8.06
C ALA A 67 -4.57 -11.07 -8.17
N THR A 68 -3.29 -11.42 -8.27
CA THR A 68 -2.80 -12.80 -8.28
C THR A 68 -3.08 -13.49 -6.95
N TYR A 69 -2.80 -12.82 -5.84
CA TYR A 69 -3.09 -13.33 -4.49
C TYR A 69 -4.57 -13.67 -4.32
N GLN A 70 -5.44 -12.72 -4.66
CA GLN A 70 -6.90 -12.88 -4.59
C GLN A 70 -7.36 -14.05 -5.43
N TRP A 71 -6.87 -14.17 -6.67
CA TRP A 71 -7.21 -15.28 -7.54
C TRP A 71 -6.77 -16.64 -6.98
N GLN A 72 -5.53 -16.74 -6.46
CA GLN A 72 -5.02 -17.99 -5.88
C GLN A 72 -5.75 -18.41 -4.60
N ARG A 73 -6.32 -17.47 -3.85
CA ARG A 73 -7.08 -17.73 -2.61
C ARG A 73 -8.59 -17.78 -2.82
N GLY A 74 -9.06 -17.62 -4.06
CA GLY A 74 -10.49 -17.61 -4.38
C GLY A 74 -11.24 -16.45 -3.73
N LEU A 75 -10.56 -15.34 -3.44
CA LEU A 75 -11.17 -14.15 -2.84
C LEU A 75 -11.95 -13.38 -3.92
N GLN A 76 -13.26 -13.28 -3.71
CA GLN A 76 -14.13 -12.41 -4.50
C GLN A 76 -14.30 -11.08 -3.77
N GLY A 77 -13.22 -10.28 -3.78
CA GLY A 77 -13.26 -8.91 -3.31
C GLY A 77 -14.15 -8.02 -4.18
N SER A 78 -14.29 -6.75 -3.80
CA SER A 78 -15.11 -5.80 -4.56
C SER A 78 -14.51 -5.52 -5.95
N GLU A 79 -13.19 -5.59 -6.05
CA GLU A 79 -12.41 -5.33 -7.27
C GLU A 79 -11.07 -6.10 -7.21
N ARG A 80 -10.61 -6.64 -8.35
CA ARG A 80 -9.30 -7.32 -8.40
C ARG A 80 -8.17 -6.31 -8.30
N GLY A 81 -7.11 -6.65 -7.56
CA GLY A 81 -5.97 -5.77 -7.37
C GLY A 81 -6.23 -4.63 -6.39
N VAL A 82 -7.35 -4.65 -5.66
CA VAL A 82 -7.63 -3.72 -4.56
C VAL A 82 -7.43 -4.45 -3.23
N TYR A 83 -6.60 -3.88 -2.36
CA TYR A 83 -6.35 -4.40 -1.02
C TYR A 83 -7.41 -3.88 -0.04
N ASP A 84 -8.61 -4.46 -0.15
CA ASP A 84 -9.75 -4.23 0.73
C ASP A 84 -9.69 -5.11 2.00
N LEU A 85 -10.66 -4.95 2.91
CA LEU A 85 -10.66 -5.63 4.21
C LEU A 85 -10.60 -7.17 4.10
N PRO A 86 -11.41 -7.85 3.26
CA PRO A 86 -11.31 -9.31 3.12
C PRO A 86 -9.94 -9.77 2.59
N THR A 87 -9.37 -9.02 1.64
CA THR A 87 -8.04 -9.31 1.11
C THR A 87 -6.97 -9.12 2.19
N ARG A 88 -7.09 -8.06 2.97
CA ARG A 88 -6.22 -7.71 4.09
C ARG A 88 -6.22 -8.80 5.16
N GLU A 89 -7.38 -9.12 5.72
CA GLU A 89 -7.52 -10.14 6.76
C GLU A 89 -6.92 -11.47 6.31
N ARG A 90 -7.18 -11.87 5.06
CA ARG A 90 -6.64 -13.12 4.54
C ARG A 90 -5.12 -13.07 4.42
N LEU A 91 -4.55 -12.02 3.84
CA LEU A 91 -3.09 -11.89 3.67
C LEU A 91 -2.38 -11.81 5.02
N GLU A 92 -2.93 -11.05 5.96
CA GLU A 92 -2.39 -10.89 7.31
C GLU A 92 -2.45 -12.20 8.11
N SER A 93 -3.47 -13.05 7.89
CA SER A 93 -3.55 -14.37 8.53
C SER A 93 -2.50 -15.38 8.04
N GLU A 94 -1.96 -15.19 6.84
CA GLU A 94 -0.97 -16.07 6.21
C GLU A 94 0.47 -15.54 6.35
N THR A 95 0.65 -14.35 6.92
CA THR A 95 1.95 -13.67 7.01
C THR A 95 2.22 -13.20 8.44
N SER A 96 3.48 -12.99 8.77
CA SER A 96 3.85 -12.31 10.01
C SER A 96 3.84 -10.80 9.80
N GLU A 97 3.57 -10.04 10.86
CA GLU A 97 3.73 -8.58 10.84
C GLU A 97 5.19 -8.23 10.46
N PRO A 98 5.42 -7.48 9.37
CA PRO A 98 6.76 -7.15 8.88
C PRO A 98 7.59 -6.23 9.78
#